data_AF-A0AAW7WFZ1-F1
#
_entry.id   AF-A0AAW7WFZ1-F1
#
_cell.length_a   1.000
_cell.length_b   1.000
_cell.length_c   1.000
_cell.angle_alpha   90.00
_cell.angle_beta   90.00
_cell.angle_gamma   90.00
#
_symmetry.space_group_name_H-M   'P 1'
#
loop_
_entity.id
_entity.type
_entity.pdbx_description
1 polymer ?
#
loop_
_entity_poly.entity_id
_entity_poly.type
_entity_poly.pdbx_seq_one_letter_code
_entity_poly.pdbx_strand_id
1 'polypeptide(L)'
;MAGLIAGTTAPGAVAWEEQERGSYNNKMALLSFLLESAQERAGRDVQTLCLLMSIGNDVTERYVATNPEDVQIQQRLMAMRQDLSACLANQAEAHAWADS
;
A
#
# COMPACT_ATOMS: atom_id res chain seq x y z
N MET A 1 12.91 -53.91 13.26
CA MET A 1 11.88 -53.12 12.54
C MET A 1 12.45 -51.72 12.39
N ALA A 2 12.89 -51.35 11.20
CA ALA A 2 13.41 -50.01 10.92
C ALA A 2 12.43 -49.33 9.96
N GLY A 3 11.62 -48.41 10.49
CA GLY A 3 10.66 -47.62 9.71
C GLY A 3 11.22 -46.21 9.51
N LEU A 4 11.54 -45.89 8.25
CA LEU A 4 12.00 -44.58 7.81
C LEU A 4 10.96 -43.49 8.13
N ILE A 5 11.39 -42.40 8.77
CA ILE A 5 10.61 -41.17 8.85
C ILE A 5 10.80 -40.44 7.52
N ALA A 6 9.82 -40.56 6.62
CA ALA A 6 9.69 -39.68 5.48
C ALA A 6 9.30 -38.29 6.01
N GLY A 7 10.30 -37.40 6.12
CA GLY A 7 10.07 -36.00 6.45
C GLY A 7 9.26 -35.35 5.34
N THR A 8 8.02 -35.00 5.65
CA THR A 8 7.21 -34.11 4.81
C THR A 8 7.88 -32.75 4.84
N THR A 9 8.41 -32.31 3.70
CA THR A 9 8.79 -30.91 3.51
C THR A 9 7.49 -30.09 3.49
N ALA A 10 7.01 -29.70 4.66
CA ALA A 10 5.90 -28.75 4.76
C ALA A 10 6.31 -27.42 4.08
N PRO A 11 5.39 -26.76 3.38
CA PRO A 11 5.68 -25.67 2.47
C PRO A 11 6.01 -24.40 3.27
N GLY A 12 7.27 -24.19 3.60
CA GLY A 12 7.69 -22.95 4.26
C GLY A 12 7.31 -21.73 3.41
N ALA A 13 7.62 -21.76 2.11
CA ALA A 13 7.44 -20.63 1.19
C ALA A 13 6.01 -20.07 1.16
N VAL A 14 4.98 -20.93 1.15
CA VAL A 14 3.59 -20.47 1.04
C VAL A 14 3.09 -19.77 2.32
N ALA A 15 3.60 -20.18 3.48
CA ALA A 15 3.26 -19.55 4.76
C ALA A 15 3.92 -18.18 4.92
N TRP A 16 5.13 -17.99 4.37
CA TRP A 16 5.80 -16.69 4.35
C TRP A 16 5.11 -15.72 3.38
N GLU A 17 4.71 -16.17 2.18
CA GLU A 17 3.93 -15.38 1.21
C GLU A 17 2.58 -14.91 1.81
N GLU A 18 1.83 -15.81 2.45
CA GLU A 18 0.56 -15.44 3.13
C GLU A 18 0.79 -14.41 4.25
N GLN A 19 1.90 -14.51 4.97
CA GLN A 19 2.25 -13.56 6.02
C GLN A 19 2.64 -12.18 5.47
N GLU A 20 3.44 -12.12 4.40
CA GLU A 20 3.83 -10.86 3.76
C GLU A 20 2.63 -10.13 3.16
N ARG A 21 1.78 -10.87 2.42
CA ARG A 21 0.56 -10.32 1.82
C ARG A 21 -0.45 -9.89 2.87
N GLY A 22 -0.59 -10.65 3.96
CA GLY A 22 -1.42 -10.28 5.10
C GLY A 22 -0.94 -8.99 5.78
N SER A 23 0.37 -8.86 6.01
CA SER A 23 0.96 -7.64 6.60
C SER A 23 0.73 -6.42 5.71
N TYR A 24 0.97 -6.55 4.41
CA TYR A 24 0.69 -5.50 3.43
C TYR A 24 -0.79 -5.08 3.44
N ASN A 25 -1.71 -6.04 3.40
CA ASN A 25 -3.15 -5.77 3.41
C ASN A 25 -3.58 -5.02 4.68
N ASN A 26 -3.06 -5.39 5.84
CA ASN A 26 -3.36 -4.71 7.11
C ASN A 26 -2.87 -3.25 7.11
N LYS A 27 -1.66 -3.00 6.60
CA LYS A 27 -1.14 -1.62 6.45
C LYS A 27 -2.02 -0.80 5.52
N MET A 28 -2.41 -1.37 4.38
CA MET A 28 -3.27 -0.69 3.42
C MET A 28 -4.68 -0.44 3.95
N ALA A 29 -5.25 -1.36 4.74
CA ALA A 29 -6.55 -1.16 5.38
C ALA A 29 -6.52 0.02 6.38
N LEU A 30 -5.47 0.10 7.21
CA LEU A 30 -5.28 1.23 8.11
C LEU A 30 -5.10 2.54 7.34
N LEU A 31 -4.29 2.54 6.28
CA LEU A 31 -4.08 3.74 5.45
C LEU A 31 -5.36 4.19 4.74
N SER A 32 -6.19 3.25 4.24
CA SER A 32 -7.51 3.57 3.67
C SER A 32 -8.42 4.24 4.71
N PHE A 33 -8.49 3.71 5.93
CA PHE A 33 -9.27 4.31 7.01
C PHE A 33 -8.80 5.75 7.34
N LEU A 34 -7.50 5.97 7.40
CA LEU A 34 -6.93 7.30 7.64
C LEU A 34 -7.24 8.26 6.47
N LEU A 35 -7.17 7.77 5.24
CA LEU A 35 -7.48 8.54 4.03
C LEU A 35 -8.95 8.97 4.03
N GLU A 36 -9.87 8.04 4.28
CA GLU A 36 -11.31 8.32 4.41
C GLU A 36 -11.58 9.34 5.53
N SER A 37 -10.94 9.15 6.69
CA SER A 37 -11.06 10.08 7.81
C SER A 37 -10.55 11.49 7.47
N ALA A 38 -9.48 11.61 6.68
CA ALA A 38 -8.94 12.89 6.22
C ALA A 38 -9.81 13.54 5.13
N GLN A 39 -10.55 12.76 4.34
CA GLN A 39 -11.54 13.28 3.40
C GLN A 39 -12.77 13.84 4.13
N GLU A 40 -13.22 13.16 5.19
CA GLU A 40 -14.40 13.55 5.97
C GLU A 40 -14.17 14.78 6.86
N ARG A 41 -12.95 14.97 7.39
CA ARG A 41 -12.65 16.11 8.29
C ARG A 41 -12.40 17.40 7.51
N ALA A 42 -13.19 18.43 7.86
CA ALA A 42 -12.96 19.86 7.66
C ALA A 42 -12.52 20.34 6.24
N GLY A 43 -13.05 19.72 5.19
CA GLY A 43 -12.99 20.29 3.83
C GLY A 43 -11.93 19.73 2.90
N ARG A 44 -11.50 18.47 3.09
CA ARG A 44 -10.40 17.83 2.35
C ARG A 44 -9.08 18.50 2.70
N ASP A 45 -8.46 18.09 3.81
CA ASP A 45 -7.05 18.42 4.05
C ASP A 45 -6.19 17.75 2.98
N VAL A 46 -6.04 18.41 1.83
CA VAL A 46 -5.37 17.89 0.65
C VAL A 46 -3.92 17.54 0.99
N GLN A 47 -3.27 18.29 1.88
CA GLN A 47 -1.92 17.97 2.32
C GLN A 47 -1.86 16.64 3.05
N THR A 48 -2.74 16.41 4.03
CA THR A 48 -2.81 15.11 4.72
C THR A 48 -3.23 13.99 3.78
N LEU A 49 -4.13 14.24 2.83
CA LEU A 49 -4.53 13.25 1.81
C LEU A 49 -3.32 12.83 0.96
N CYS A 50 -2.59 13.78 0.40
CA CYS A 50 -1.44 13.46 -0.46
C CYS A 50 -0.32 12.77 0.33
N LEU A 51 -0.12 13.15 1.60
CA LEU A 51 0.82 12.47 2.49
C LEU A 51 0.43 11.00 2.71
N LEU A 52 -0.83 10.72 3.05
CA LEU A 52 -1.31 9.35 3.25
C LEU A 52 -1.21 8.51 1.97
N MET A 53 -1.52 9.10 0.81
CA MET A 53 -1.35 8.45 -0.50
C MET A 53 0.12 8.17 -0.81
N SER A 54 1.04 9.07 -0.46
CA SER A 54 2.49 8.86 -0.60
C SER A 54 2.97 7.71 0.28
N ILE A 55 2.50 7.61 1.52
CA ILE A 55 2.84 6.49 2.42
C ILE A 55 2.30 5.18 1.84
N GLY A 56 1.07 5.17 1.33
CA GLY A 56 0.51 4.00 0.66
C GLY A 56 1.33 3.54 -0.54
N ASN A 57 1.81 4.48 -1.36
CA ASN A 57 2.70 4.18 -2.49
C ASN A 57 4.00 3.51 -2.03
N ASP A 58 4.69 4.07 -1.01
CA ASP A 58 5.93 3.49 -0.48
C ASP A 58 5.72 2.09 0.13
N VAL A 59 4.64 1.89 0.90
CA VAL A 59 4.29 0.56 1.44
C VAL A 59 4.07 -0.45 0.33
N THR A 60 3.36 -0.06 -0.73
CA THR A 60 3.05 -0.94 -1.86
C THR A 60 4.28 -1.21 -2.72
N GLU A 61 5.13 -0.21 -2.94
CA GLU A 61 6.40 -0.36 -3.67
C GLU A 61 7.35 -1.33 -2.99
N ARG A 62 7.48 -1.25 -1.66
CA ARG A 62 8.30 -2.21 -0.89
C ARG A 62 7.77 -3.63 -0.97
N TYR A 63 6.45 -3.82 -0.93
CA TYR A 63 5.84 -5.14 -1.08
C TYR A 63 6.11 -5.71 -2.48
N VAL A 64 5.90 -4.91 -3.54
CA VAL A 64 6.15 -5.32 -4.93
C VAL A 64 7.63 -5.65 -5.16
N ALA A 65 8.55 -4.93 -4.51
CA ALA A 65 9.98 -5.19 -4.63
C ALA A 65 10.39 -6.58 -4.11
N THR A 66 9.66 -7.12 -3.12
CA THR A 66 9.91 -8.47 -2.58
C THR A 66 8.97 -9.54 -3.13
N ASN A 67 7.86 -9.15 -3.75
CA ASN A 67 6.83 -10.03 -4.34
C ASN A 67 6.54 -9.63 -5.82
N PRO A 68 7.52 -9.73 -6.74
CA PRO A 68 7.38 -9.29 -8.13
C PRO A 68 6.43 -10.14 -8.99
N GLU A 69 5.99 -11.29 -8.50
CA GLU A 69 4.99 -12.15 -9.14
C GLU A 69 3.55 -11.76 -8.80
N ASP A 70 3.33 -10.93 -7.77
CA ASP A 70 2.00 -10.42 -7.42
C ASP A 70 1.58 -9.26 -8.35
N VAL A 71 1.24 -9.62 -9.58
CA VAL A 71 0.82 -8.70 -10.66
C VAL A 71 -0.39 -7.85 -10.25
N GLN A 72 -1.26 -8.37 -9.39
CA GLN A 72 -2.43 -7.62 -8.91
C GLN A 72 -1.98 -6.40 -8.10
N ILE A 73 -1.03 -6.56 -7.18
CA ILE A 73 -0.53 -5.45 -6.38
C ILE A 73 0.34 -4.49 -7.20
N GLN A 74 1.04 -4.99 -8.22
CA GLN A 74 1.72 -4.10 -9.19
C GLN A 74 0.76 -3.19 -9.94
N GLN A 75 -0.36 -3.72 -10.43
CA GLN A 75 -1.39 -2.92 -11.09
C GLN A 75 -1.99 -1.89 -10.14
N ARG A 76 -2.22 -2.28 -8.89
CA ARG A 76 -2.67 -1.36 -7.85
C ARG A 76 -1.66 -0.25 -7.59
N LEU A 77 -0.36 -0.56 -7.53
CA LEU A 77 0.70 0.45 -7.38
C LEU A 77 0.67 1.47 -8.53
N MET A 78 0.47 1.04 -9.77
CA MET A 78 0.36 1.96 -10.91
C MET A 78 -0.82 2.93 -10.76
N ALA A 79 -1.99 2.45 -10.35
CA ALA A 79 -3.15 3.30 -10.10
C ALA A 79 -2.88 4.27 -8.92
N MET A 80 -2.30 3.78 -7.83
CA MET A 80 -1.96 4.61 -6.66
C MET A 80 -0.96 5.72 -6.98
N ARG A 81 -0.03 5.50 -7.93
CA ARG A 81 0.90 6.53 -8.42
C ARG A 81 0.19 7.63 -9.21
N GLN A 82 -0.80 7.25 -10.02
CA GLN A 82 -1.63 8.19 -10.76
C GLN A 82 -2.47 9.04 -9.80
N ASP A 83 -3.11 8.40 -8.82
CA ASP A 83 -3.92 9.10 -7.81
C ASP A 83 -3.06 10.08 -7.00
N LEU A 84 -1.85 9.67 -6.59
CA LEU A 84 -0.92 10.55 -5.87
C LEU A 84 -0.49 11.74 -6.72
N SER A 85 -0.18 11.51 -8.00
CA SER A 85 0.20 12.59 -8.92
C SER A 85 -0.91 13.63 -9.06
N ALA A 86 -2.18 13.18 -9.17
CA ALA A 86 -3.33 14.07 -9.20
C ALA A 86 -3.52 14.82 -7.88
N CYS A 87 -3.33 14.15 -6.74
CA CYS A 87 -3.40 14.79 -5.43
C CYS A 87 -2.37 15.93 -5.30
N LEU A 88 -1.10 15.64 -5.62
CA LEU A 88 -0.01 16.61 -5.51
C LEU A 88 -0.22 17.81 -6.46
N ALA A 89 -0.77 17.59 -7.65
CA ALA A 89 -1.13 18.67 -8.56
C ALA A 89 -2.21 19.60 -7.95
N ASN A 90 -3.27 19.02 -7.40
CA ASN A 90 -4.33 19.78 -6.72
C ASN A 90 -3.81 20.52 -5.48
N GLN A 91 -2.89 19.90 -4.73
CA GLN A 91 -2.25 20.53 -3.58
C GLN A 91 -1.42 21.75 -3.98
N ALA A 92 -0.58 21.62 -5.01
CA ALA A 92 0.26 22.70 -5.52
C ALA A 92 -0.59 23.88 -6.02
N GLU A 93 -1.68 23.59 -6.73
CA GLU A 93 -2.63 24.61 -7.16
C GLU A 93 -3.24 25.33 -5.96
N ALA A 94 -3.75 24.61 -4.96
CA ALA A 94 -4.33 25.20 -3.76
C ALA A 94 -3.36 26.12 -3.01
N HIS A 95 -2.07 25.76 -2.94
CA HIS A 95 -1.04 26.62 -2.37
C HIS A 95 -0.79 27.88 -3.21
N ALA A 96 -0.74 27.77 -4.53
CA ALA A 96 -0.52 28.93 -5.41
C ALA A 96 -1.61 30.00 -5.28
N TRP A 97 -2.88 29.62 -5.08
CA TRP A 97 -3.97 30.56 -4.81
C TRP A 97 -3.93 31.18 -3.41
N ALA A 98 -3.37 30.49 -2.43
CA ALA A 98 -3.24 31.01 -1.06
C ALA A 98 -2.12 32.06 -0.94
N ASP A 99 -1.14 32.01 -1.83
CA ASP A 99 0.03 32.90 -1.84
C ASP A 99 -0.13 34.13 -2.78
N SER A 100 -1.26 34.27 -3.51
CA SER A 100 -1.58 35.39 -4.41
C SER A 100 -2.40 36.49 -3.75
#